data_AF-A0A4C1Z6U6-F1
#
_entry.id   AF-A0A4C1Z6U6-F1
#
_cell.length_a   1.000
_cell.length_b   1.000
_cell.length_c   1.000
_cell.angle_alpha   90.00
_cell.angle_beta   90.00
_cell.angle_gamma   90.00
#
_symmetry.space_group_name_H-M   'P 1'
#
loop_
_entity.id
_entity.type
_entity.pdbx_description
1 polymer ?
#
loop_
_entity_poly.entity_id
_entity_poly.type
_entity_poly.pdbx_seq_one_letter_code
_entity_poly.pdbx_strand_id
1 'polypeptide(L)'
;MAQELRQVVWTFRGAAWEKTIEQAGDDWKSLRLLCCRLTRSPVLECSLFDSSGTRRYAAKDRAEILAKYLEEQFTPHPPPYIPEASSHHAQVER
;
A
#
# COMPACT_ATOMS: atom_id res chain seq x y z
N MET A 1 -0.78 8.57 31.67
CA MET A 1 -0.06 8.44 30.39
C MET A 1 -0.92 8.05 29.18
N ALA A 2 -1.35 6.79 29.00
CA ALA A 2 -2.06 6.39 27.77
C ALA A 2 -3.43 7.09 27.58
N GLN A 3 -4.21 7.24 28.67
CA GLN A 3 -5.48 7.97 28.64
C GLN A 3 -5.29 9.48 28.43
N GLU A 4 -4.26 10.08 29.03
CA GLU A 4 -3.93 11.50 28.82
C GLU A 4 -3.46 11.76 27.39
N LEU A 5 -2.60 10.91 26.83
CA LEU A 5 -2.21 11.01 25.41
C LEU A 5 -3.41 10.87 24.49
N ARG A 6 -4.31 9.92 24.77
CA ARG A 6 -5.55 9.76 23.99
C ARG A 6 -6.43 11.00 24.09
N GLN A 7 -6.54 11.61 25.26
CA GLN A 7 -7.32 12.82 25.46
C GLN A 7 -6.69 14.04 24.79
N VAL A 8 -5.36 14.17 24.83
CA VAL A 8 -4.60 15.24 24.15
C VAL A 8 -4.66 15.09 22.63
N VAL A 9 -4.57 13.86 22.11
CA VAL A 9 -4.76 13.59 20.68
C VAL A 9 -6.21 13.87 20.27
N TRP A 10 -7.18 13.54 21.11
CA TRP A 10 -8.60 13.86 20.90
C TRP A 10 -8.89 15.37 21.00
N THR A 11 -8.18 16.15 21.80
CA THR A 11 -8.38 17.61 21.80
C THR A 11 -7.59 18.31 20.69
N PHE A 12 -6.42 17.80 20.32
CA PHE A 12 -5.59 18.32 19.23
C PHE A 12 -6.14 17.97 17.84
N ARG A 13 -6.76 16.80 17.69
CA ARG A 13 -7.32 16.31 16.41
C ARG A 13 -8.79 15.90 16.46
N GLY A 14 -9.44 15.76 17.62
CA GLY A 14 -10.77 15.11 17.69
C GLY A 14 -11.90 15.89 17.04
N ALA A 15 -13.10 15.26 17.07
CA ALA A 15 -14.41 15.63 16.51
C ALA A 15 -14.43 16.25 15.10
N ALA A 16 -13.70 17.35 14.90
CA ALA A 16 -13.45 17.96 13.60
C ALA A 16 -12.82 16.99 12.61
N TRP A 17 -11.87 16.16 13.03
CA TRP A 17 -11.20 15.22 12.11
C TRP A 17 -12.07 14.02 11.76
N GLU A 18 -12.83 13.49 12.70
CA GLU A 18 -13.79 12.42 12.47
C GLU A 18 -14.86 12.89 11.48
N LYS A 19 -15.42 14.08 11.70
CA LYS A 19 -16.32 14.75 10.77
C LYS A 19 -15.67 15.06 9.41
N THR A 20 -14.38 15.40 9.38
CA THR A 20 -13.64 15.65 8.12
C THR A 20 -13.44 14.35 7.33
N ILE A 21 -13.18 13.23 7.99
CA ILE A 21 -13.08 11.90 7.35
C ILE A 21 -14.45 11.48 6.84
N GLU A 22 -15.51 11.61 7.66
CA GLU A 22 -16.88 11.30 7.25
C GLU A 22 -17.30 12.13 6.02
N GLN A 23 -17.15 13.46 6.07
CA GLN A 23 -17.46 14.33 4.92
C GLN A 23 -16.59 14.04 3.69
N ALA A 24 -15.33 13.67 3.87
CA ALA A 24 -14.47 13.32 2.75
C ALA A 24 -14.81 11.93 2.17
N GLY A 25 -15.39 11.03 2.97
CA GLY A 25 -15.83 9.70 2.55
C GLY A 25 -17.02 9.71 1.60
N ASP A 26 -17.81 10.78 1.60
CA ASP A 26 -18.99 10.95 0.73
C ASP A 26 -18.64 11.08 -0.77
N ASP A 27 -17.41 11.48 -1.11
CA ASP A 27 -16.97 11.69 -2.49
C ASP A 27 -15.51 11.25 -2.70
N TRP A 28 -15.26 10.47 -3.76
CA TRP A 28 -13.92 10.00 -4.12
C TRP A 28 -12.90 11.15 -4.31
N LYS A 29 -13.31 12.30 -4.85
CA LYS A 29 -12.39 13.44 -5.04
C LYS A 29 -11.99 14.05 -3.69
N SER A 30 -12.91 14.16 -2.75
CA SER A 30 -12.68 14.68 -1.40
C SER A 30 -11.82 13.73 -0.58
N LEU A 31 -12.08 12.41 -0.67
CA LEU A 31 -11.22 11.40 -0.08
C LEU A 31 -9.79 11.49 -0.65
N ARG A 32 -9.67 11.61 -1.97
CA ARG A 32 -8.36 11.78 -2.64
C ARG A 32 -7.63 13.04 -2.16
N LEU A 33 -8.32 14.17 -2.07
CA LEU A 33 -7.75 15.43 -1.59
C LEU A 33 -7.29 15.34 -0.13
N LEU A 34 -8.07 14.68 0.72
CA LEU A 34 -7.70 14.42 2.10
C LEU A 34 -6.42 13.58 2.15
N CYS A 35 -6.34 12.47 1.41
CA CYS A 35 -5.15 11.64 1.35
C CYS A 35 -3.91 12.42 0.88
N CYS A 36 -4.00 13.23 -0.18
CA CYS A 36 -2.90 14.09 -0.64
C CYS A 36 -2.40 15.06 0.44
N ARG A 37 -3.33 15.71 1.17
CA ARG A 37 -2.98 16.64 2.26
C ARG A 37 -2.26 15.93 3.41
N LEU A 38 -2.69 14.71 3.74
CA LEU A 38 -2.10 13.92 4.82
C LEU A 38 -0.69 13.42 4.46
N THR A 39 -0.48 12.96 3.24
CA THR A 39 0.83 12.48 2.78
C THR A 39 1.76 13.61 2.35
N ARG A 40 1.25 14.85 2.28
CA ARG A 40 1.94 16.00 1.67
C ARG A 40 2.38 15.74 0.22
N SER A 41 1.75 14.77 -0.44
CA SER A 41 2.03 14.44 -1.83
C SER A 41 0.96 15.07 -2.74
N PRO A 42 1.35 15.86 -3.76
CA PRO A 42 0.41 16.44 -4.71
C PRO A 42 -0.25 15.38 -5.61
N VAL A 43 0.35 14.19 -5.70
CA VAL A 43 -0.13 13.08 -6.50
C VAL A 43 -0.32 11.87 -5.58
N LEU A 44 -1.51 11.27 -5.60
CA LEU A 44 -1.63 9.91 -5.12
C LEU A 44 -0.90 9.02 -6.12
N GLU A 45 0.19 8.41 -5.70
CA GLU A 45 0.71 7.22 -6.37
C GLU A 45 -0.35 6.13 -6.19
N CYS A 46 -1.29 6.05 -7.14
CA CYS A 46 -2.21 4.93 -7.23
C CYS A 46 -1.40 3.76 -7.77
N SER A 47 -0.70 3.03 -6.90
CA SER A 47 0.18 1.93 -7.29
C SER A 47 -0.57 0.62 -7.61
N LEU A 48 -1.91 0.60 -7.45
CA LEU A 48 -2.75 -0.58 -7.71
C LEU A 48 -3.28 -0.55 -9.14
N PHE A 49 -2.45 -1.05 -10.04
CA PHE A 49 -2.81 -1.35 -11.42
C PHE A 49 -2.98 -2.86 -11.58
N ASP A 50 -3.99 -3.26 -12.35
CA ASP A 50 -4.08 -4.63 -12.84
C ASP A 50 -3.02 -4.88 -13.93
N SER A 51 -2.95 -6.14 -14.39
CA SER A 51 -2.00 -6.56 -15.43
C SER A 51 -2.18 -5.82 -16.76
N SER A 52 -3.31 -5.14 -16.97
CA SER A 52 -3.55 -4.30 -18.16
C SER A 52 -3.13 -2.84 -17.97
N GLY A 53 -2.59 -2.48 -16.80
CA GLY A 53 -2.28 -1.09 -16.45
C GLY A 53 -3.52 -0.28 -16.07
N THR A 54 -4.65 -0.94 -15.80
CA THR A 54 -5.90 -0.27 -15.42
C THR A 54 -6.00 -0.17 -13.91
N ARG A 55 -6.43 0.99 -13.40
CA ARG A 55 -6.65 1.17 -11.95
C ARG A 55 -7.90 0.43 -11.51
N ARG A 56 -7.74 -0.44 -10.50
CA ARG A 56 -8.85 -1.18 -9.89
C ARG A 56 -8.89 -0.92 -8.39
N TYR A 57 -10.09 -0.65 -7.86
CA TYR A 57 -10.24 -0.23 -6.47
C TYR A 57 -11.21 -1.10 -5.66
N ALA A 58 -11.90 -2.07 -6.26
CA ALA A 58 -12.74 -2.99 -5.50
C ALA A 58 -11.85 -3.90 -4.63
N ALA A 59 -12.36 -4.32 -3.46
CA ALA A 59 -11.59 -5.16 -2.53
C ALA A 59 -11.09 -6.45 -3.18
N LYS A 60 -11.92 -7.08 -4.02
CA LYS A 60 -11.57 -8.28 -4.79
C LYS A 60 -10.39 -8.01 -5.73
N ASP A 61 -10.50 -6.97 -6.56
CA ASP A 61 -9.45 -6.62 -7.52
C ASP A 61 -8.12 -6.31 -6.82
N ARG A 62 -8.15 -5.66 -5.65
CA ARG A 62 -6.95 -5.38 -4.84
C ARG A 62 -6.26 -6.67 -4.38
N ALA A 63 -7.04 -7.67 -3.94
CA ALA A 63 -6.50 -8.95 -3.51
C ALA A 63 -5.85 -9.70 -4.69
N GLU A 64 -6.49 -9.69 -5.86
CA GLU A 64 -5.96 -10.32 -7.08
C GLU A 64 -4.68 -9.63 -7.56
N ILE A 65 -4.65 -8.29 -7.59
CA ILE A 65 -3.45 -7.52 -7.97
C ILE A 65 -2.30 -7.83 -7.01
N LEU A 66 -2.56 -7.84 -5.71
CA LEU A 66 -1.53 -8.15 -4.71
C LEU A 66 -1.01 -9.58 -4.84
N ALA A 67 -1.90 -10.57 -5.01
CA ALA A 67 -1.51 -11.96 -5.22
C ALA A 67 -0.60 -12.12 -6.43
N LYS A 68 -0.95 -11.48 -7.56
CA LYS A 68 -0.15 -11.49 -8.78
C LYS A 68 1.24 -10.86 -8.57
N TYR A 69 1.30 -9.70 -7.91
CA TYR A 69 2.58 -9.06 -7.58
C TYR A 69 3.46 -9.96 -6.70
N LEU A 70 2.87 -10.65 -5.72
CA LEU A 70 3.62 -11.57 -4.86
C LEU A 70 4.13 -12.77 -5.64
N GLU A 71 3.31 -13.37 -6.52
CA GLU A 71 3.73 -14.48 -7.38
C GLU A 71 4.94 -14.10 -8.26
N GLU A 72 4.92 -12.91 -8.85
CA GLU A 72 6.04 -12.39 -9.65
C GLU A 72 7.30 -12.15 -8.80
N GLN A 73 7.17 -11.63 -7.57
CA GLN A 73 8.30 -11.38 -6.66
C GLN A 73 8.89 -12.65 -6.09
N PHE A 74 8.07 -13.68 -5.85
CA PHE A 74 8.50 -14.96 -5.30
C PHE A 74 8.86 -15.98 -6.38
N THR A 75 8.77 -15.63 -7.66
CA THR A 75 9.38 -16.42 -8.73
C THR A 75 10.87 -16.12 -8.73
N PRO A 76 11.75 -17.09 -8.38
CA PRO A 76 13.18 -16.86 -8.41
C PRO A 76 13.61 -16.43 -9.81
N HIS A 77 14.40 -15.36 -9.91
CA HIS A 77 15.00 -15.01 -11.18
C HIS A 77 15.81 -16.21 -11.70
N PRO A 78 15.79 -16.49 -13.02
CA PRO A 78 16.68 -17.49 -13.59
C PRO A 78 18.09 -17.20 -13.09
N PRO A 79 18.81 -18.19 -12.55
CA PRO A 79 20.16 -17.95 -12.07
C PRO A 79 20.94 -17.37 -13.25
N PRO A 80 21.63 -16.22 -13.08
CA PRO A 80 22.54 -15.75 -14.10
C PRO A 80 23.51 -16.90 -14.39
N TYR A 81 23.88 -17.12 -15.66
CA TYR A 81 24.79 -18.20 -16.06
C TYR A 81 26.21 -17.88 -15.56
N ILE A 82 26.38 -17.99 -14.25
CA ILE A 82 27.59 -17.74 -13.49
C ILE A 82 27.82 -19.06 -12.75
N PRO A 83 28.88 -19.82 -13.09
CA PRO A 83 29.17 -21.11 -12.48
C PRO A 83 29.19 -21.08 -10.94
N GLU A 84 29.64 -19.97 -10.36
CA GLU A 84 29.68 -19.74 -8.91
C GLU A 84 28.29 -19.59 -8.29
N ALA A 85 27.33 -18.96 -8.99
CA ALA A 85 25.95 -18.83 -8.50
C ALA A 85 25.23 -20.19 -8.46
N SER A 86 25.52 -21.07 -9.41
CA SER A 86 24.97 -22.44 -9.45
C SER A 86 25.54 -23.32 -8.31
N SER A 87 26.84 -23.18 -8.03
CA SER A 87 27.48 -23.89 -6.90
C SER A 87 26.93 -23.42 -5.54
N HIS A 88 26.71 -22.11 -5.38
CA HIS A 88 26.10 -21.54 -4.18
C HIS A 88 24.66 -22.02 -3.97
N HIS A 89 23.82 -22.02 -5.02
CA HIS A 89 22.45 -22.54 -4.92
C HIS A 89 22.40 -24.01 -4.49
N ALA A 90 23.25 -24.87 -5.07
CA ALA A 90 23.32 -26.28 -4.73
C ALA A 90 23.78 -26.55 -3.28
N GLN A 91 24.49 -25.60 -2.66
CA GLN A 91 24.92 -25.69 -1.27
C GLN A 91 23.84 -25.22 -0.28
N VAL A 92 22.98 -24.27 -0.68
CA VAL A 92 21.89 -23.75 0.17
C VAL A 92 20.69 -24.70 0.21
N GLU A 93 20.43 -25.47 -0.85
CA GLU A 93 19.33 -26.46 -0.89
C GLU A 93 19.66 -27.84 -0.28
N ARG A 94 20.89 -28.03 0.21
CA ARG A 94 21.32 -29.26 0.90
C ARG A 94 21.18 -29.10 2.41
#